data_AF-A0A3E0QHI3-F1
#
_entry.id   AF-A0A3E0QHI3-F1
#
_cell.length_a   1.000
_cell.length_b   1.000
_cell.length_c   1.000
_cell.angle_alpha   90.00
_cell.angle_beta   90.00
_cell.angle_gamma   90.00
#
_symmetry.space_group_name_H-M   'P 1'
#
loop_
_entity.id
_entity.type
_entity.pdbx_description
1 polymer ?
#
loop_
_entity_poly.entity_id
_entity_poly.type
_entity_poly.pdbx_seq_one_letter_code
_entity_poly.pdbx_strand_id
1 'polypeptide(L)'
;MAEKFQAVVIGGGPGGYVCAIRLAQLGLKTACIESRGSLGGTCLNVGCIPSKSLLNLSEEFHKVKSLSNKGIEVGEVKLNLEKMMKSKDK
;
A
#
# COMPACT_ATOMS: atom_id res chain seq x y z
N MET A 1 22.46 30.22 8.92
CA MET A 1 22.98 29.11 9.76
C MET A 1 22.19 27.86 9.39
N ALA A 2 22.85 26.72 9.18
CA ALA A 2 22.15 25.45 8.97
C ALA A 2 21.34 25.14 10.24
N GLU A 3 20.03 25.01 10.10
CA GLU A 3 19.20 24.57 11.21
C GLU A 3 19.55 23.13 11.58
N LYS A 4 19.99 22.91 12.82
CA LYS A 4 20.48 21.61 13.27
C LYS A 4 19.31 20.70 13.61
N PHE A 5 19.12 19.62 12.85
CA PHE A 5 18.21 18.54 13.23
C PHE A 5 18.81 17.73 14.37
N GLN A 6 17.97 17.30 15.31
CA GLN A 6 18.35 16.40 16.40
C GLN A 6 18.29 14.93 15.96
N ALA A 7 17.49 14.62 14.93
CA ALA A 7 17.42 13.30 14.34
C ALA A 7 17.21 13.38 12.81
N VAL A 8 17.81 12.45 12.09
CA VAL A 8 17.64 12.28 10.65
C VAL A 8 17.32 10.82 10.38
N VAL A 9 16.14 10.56 9.79
CA VAL A 9 15.68 9.23 9.40
C VAL A 9 15.85 9.09 7.88
N ILE A 10 16.60 8.08 7.46
CA ILE A 10 16.83 7.79 6.04
C ILE A 10 15.93 6.62 5.62
N GLY A 11 15.02 6.90 4.69
CA GLY A 11 13.96 6.02 4.21
C GLY A 11 12.59 6.46 4.75
N GLY A 12 11.66 6.78 3.85
CA GLY A 12 10.27 7.15 4.14
C GLY A 12 9.32 5.97 4.06
N GLY A 13 9.78 4.77 4.41
CA GLY A 13 8.94 3.58 4.53
C GLY A 13 8.19 3.51 5.87
N PRO A 14 7.35 2.47 6.11
CA PRO A 14 6.55 2.34 7.32
C PRO A 14 7.35 2.43 8.61
N GLY A 15 8.55 1.84 8.67
CA GLY A 15 9.42 2.02 9.84
C GLY A 15 10.00 3.44 9.96
N GLY A 16 10.36 4.04 8.82
CA GLY A 16 11.05 5.32 8.78
C GLY A 16 10.14 6.51 9.07
N TYR A 17 9.03 6.67 8.34
CA TYR A 17 8.12 7.79 8.60
C TYR A 17 7.47 7.68 9.98
N VAL A 18 7.16 6.46 10.48
CA VAL A 18 6.62 6.28 11.84
C VAL A 18 7.64 6.70 12.89
N CYS A 19 8.91 6.29 12.73
CA CYS A 19 9.99 6.73 13.61
C CYS A 19 10.13 8.26 13.60
N ALA A 20 10.17 8.88 12.41
CA ALA A 20 10.30 10.32 12.26
C ALA A 20 9.13 11.08 12.90
N ILE A 21 7.89 10.61 12.67
CA ILE A 21 6.68 11.17 13.31
C ILE A 21 6.79 11.06 14.82
N ARG A 22 7.21 9.90 15.34
CA ARG A 22 7.31 9.70 16.79
C ARG A 22 8.36 10.60 17.43
N LEU A 23 9.51 10.76 16.79
CA LEU A 23 10.57 11.68 17.25
C LEU A 23 10.07 13.14 17.26
N ALA A 24 9.38 13.57 16.20
CA ALA A 24 8.78 14.90 16.13
C ALA A 24 7.72 15.13 17.23
N GLN A 25 6.87 14.13 17.51
CA GLN A 25 5.89 14.19 18.61
C GLN A 25 6.53 14.29 19.99
N LEU A 26 7.77 13.81 20.16
CA LEU A 26 8.55 13.95 21.39
C LEU A 26 9.31 15.29 21.47
N GLY A 27 9.09 16.21 20.52
CA GLY A 27 9.70 17.53 20.51
C GLY A 27 11.07 17.60 19.86
N LEU A 28 11.54 16.52 19.22
CA LEU A 28 12.83 16.51 18.52
C LEU A 28 12.67 17.10 17.12
N LYS A 29 13.50 18.08 16.78
CA LYS A 29 13.60 18.59 15.41
C LYS A 29 14.12 17.48 14.50
N THR A 30 13.23 16.87 13.72
CA THR A 30 13.50 15.62 12.98
C THR A 30 13.33 15.80 11.47
N ALA A 31 14.28 15.27 10.69
CA ALA A 31 14.16 15.16 9.24
C ALA A 31 13.87 13.71 8.83
N CYS A 32 12.97 13.50 7.88
CA CYS A 32 12.75 12.21 7.21
C CYS A 32 13.08 12.36 5.73
N ILE A 33 13.97 11.52 5.21
CA ILE A 33 14.48 11.63 3.84
C ILE A 33 14.05 10.39 3.06
N GLU A 34 13.46 10.59 1.89
CA GLU A 34 13.08 9.51 0.97
C GLU A 34 13.61 9.85 -0.43
N SER A 35 14.26 8.89 -1.08
CA SER A 35 14.87 9.08 -2.41
C SER A 35 13.98 8.64 -3.56
N ARG A 36 12.95 7.82 -3.30
CA ARG A 36 12.07 7.22 -4.31
C ARG A 36 10.93 8.12 -4.78
N GLY A 37 10.86 9.37 -4.34
CA GLY A 37 9.86 10.36 -4.75
C GLY A 37 8.45 10.16 -4.17
N SER A 38 8.13 8.99 -3.61
CA SER A 38 6.90 8.73 -2.86
C SER A 38 7.20 8.18 -1.46
N LEU A 39 6.43 8.65 -0.47
CA LEU A 39 6.44 8.09 0.88
C LEU A 39 5.72 6.73 0.91
N GLY A 40 5.89 5.99 2.00
CA GLY A 40 5.21 4.70 2.22
C GLY A 40 6.06 3.47 1.92
N GLY A 41 7.25 3.66 1.32
CA GLY A 41 8.23 2.60 1.07
C GLY A 41 7.68 1.43 0.28
N THR A 42 8.32 0.27 0.42
CA THR A 42 7.96 -0.95 -0.33
C THR A 42 6.54 -1.41 -0.02
N CYS A 43 6.15 -1.44 1.25
CA CYS A 43 4.85 -1.97 1.69
C CYS A 43 3.67 -1.29 1.00
N LEU A 44 3.66 0.05 0.98
CA LEU A 44 2.59 0.84 0.38
C LEU A 44 2.65 0.81 -1.15
N ASN A 45 3.83 1.04 -1.73
CA ASN A 45 3.93 1.36 -3.16
C ASN A 45 4.00 0.12 -4.06
N VAL A 46 4.71 -0.93 -3.64
CA VAL A 46 5.03 -2.07 -4.52
C VAL A 46 5.06 -3.42 -3.78
N GLY A 47 4.40 -3.51 -2.63
CA GLY A 47 4.47 -4.64 -1.73
C GLY A 47 3.11 -5.05 -1.20
N CYS A 48 2.99 -5.14 0.12
CA CYS A 48 1.84 -5.74 0.78
C CYS A 48 0.50 -5.13 0.37
N ILE A 49 0.42 -3.79 0.26
CA ILE A 49 -0.83 -3.09 -0.04
C ILE A 49 -1.34 -3.41 -1.47
N PRO A 50 -0.58 -3.17 -2.56
CA PRO A 50 -1.05 -3.51 -3.90
C PRO A 50 -1.23 -5.01 -4.09
N SER A 51 -0.40 -5.85 -3.47
CA SER A 51 -0.58 -7.31 -3.52
C SER A 51 -1.88 -7.76 -2.86
N LYS A 52 -2.26 -7.17 -1.70
CA LYS A 52 -3.52 -7.51 -1.03
C LYS A 52 -4.74 -6.98 -1.77
N SER A 53 -4.65 -5.82 -2.41
CA SER A 53 -5.70 -5.32 -3.31
C SER A 53 -6.00 -6.31 -4.45
N LEU A 54 -4.94 -6.78 -5.12
CA LEU A 54 -5.08 -7.79 -6.19
C LEU A 54 -5.58 -9.14 -5.68
N LEU A 55 -5.13 -9.57 -4.49
CA LEU A 55 -5.59 -10.82 -3.88
C LEU A 55 -7.09 -10.79 -3.57
N ASN A 56 -7.60 -9.67 -3.03
CA ASN A 56 -9.02 -9.49 -2.74
C ASN A 56 -9.86 -9.61 -4.02
N LEU A 57 -9.46 -8.92 -5.09
CA LEU A 57 -10.14 -9.01 -6.40
C LEU A 57 -10.10 -10.42 -6.99
N SER A 58 -9.00 -11.15 -6.78
CA SER A 58 -8.87 -12.55 -7.19
C SER A 58 -9.82 -13.46 -6.41
N GLU A 59 -9.94 -13.22 -5.11
CA GLU A 59 -10.85 -13.94 -4.22
C GLU A 59 -12.32 -13.69 -4.59
N GLU A 60 -12.68 -12.45 -4.91
CA GLU A 60 -14.02 -12.09 -5.41
C GLU A 60 -14.34 -12.83 -6.72
N PHE A 61 -13.45 -12.80 -7.70
CA PHE A 61 -13.62 -13.52 -8.96
C PHE A 61 -13.81 -15.03 -8.74
N HIS A 62 -13.03 -15.61 -7.82
CA HIS A 62 -13.16 -17.02 -7.46
C HIS A 62 -14.49 -17.32 -6.75
N LYS A 63 -14.90 -16.47 -5.81
CA LYS A 63 -16.18 -16.59 -5.08
C LYS A 63 -17.35 -16.63 -6.03
N VAL A 64 -17.41 -15.70 -6.99
CA VAL A 64 -18.51 -15.63 -7.97
C VAL A 64 -18.64 -16.92 -8.77
N LYS A 65 -17.52 -17.55 -9.17
CA LYS A 65 -17.52 -18.86 -9.85
C LYS A 65 -18.06 -20.01 -8.99
N SER A 66 -18.00 -19.89 -7.67
CA SER A 66 -18.47 -20.93 -6.74
C SER A 66 -19.93 -20.73 -6.27
N LEU A 67 -20.59 -19.63 -6.66
CA LEU A 67 -21.95 -19.30 -6.24
C LEU A 67 -23.02 -20.27 -6.78
N SER A 68 -22.75 -20.93 -7.90
CA SER A 68 -23.67 -21.94 -8.48
C SER A 68 -23.96 -23.08 -7.50
N ASN A 69 -22.98 -23.49 -6.68
CA ASN A 69 -23.15 -24.52 -5.65
C ASN A 69 -24.07 -24.08 -4.50
N LYS A 70 -24.39 -22.79 -4.41
CA LYS A 70 -25.28 -22.21 -3.41
C LYS A 70 -26.66 -21.86 -3.99
N GLY A 71 -26.98 -22.36 -5.20
CA GLY A 71 -28.25 -22.09 -5.87
C GLY A 71 -28.37 -20.70 -6.51
N ILE A 72 -27.24 -19.99 -6.68
CA ILE A 72 -27.21 -18.69 -7.36
C ILE A 72 -26.64 -18.90 -8.76
N GLU A 73 -27.47 -18.70 -9.77
CA GLU A 73 -27.06 -18.77 -11.17
C GLU A 73 -26.35 -17.46 -11.58
N VAL A 74 -25.13 -17.60 -12.08
CA VAL A 74 -24.33 -16.49 -12.60
C VAL A 74 -23.91 -16.85 -14.02
N GLY A 75 -24.02 -15.90 -14.94
CA GLY A 75 -23.53 -16.06 -16.31
C GLY A 75 -21.99 -16.14 -16.40
N GLU A 76 -21.48 -16.02 -17.62
CA GLU A 76 -20.03 -16.03 -17.86
C GLU A 76 -19.35 -14.79 -17.25
N VAL A 77 -18.43 -15.01 -16.31
CA VAL A 77 -17.65 -13.93 -15.67
C VAL A 77 -16.29 -13.81 -16.36
N LYS A 78 -16.02 -12.63 -16.94
CA LYS A 78 -14.76 -12.34 -17.66
C LYS A 78 -13.80 -11.54 -16.78
N LEU A 79 -12.54 -11.95 -16.75
CA LEU A 79 -11.47 -11.22 -16.07
C LEU A 79 -10.93 -10.13 -17.00
N ASN A 80 -11.03 -8.86 -16.58
CA ASN A 80 -10.35 -7.75 -17.23
C ASN A 80 -9.08 -7.41 -16.44
N LEU A 81 -7.95 -7.99 -16.83
CA LEU A 81 -6.68 -7.83 -16.13
C LEU A 81 -6.17 -6.39 -16.17
N GLU A 82 -6.35 -5.68 -17.28
CA GLU A 82 -5.91 -4.27 -17.40
C GLU A 82 -6.63 -3.35 -16.40
N LYS A 83 -7.95 -3.50 -16.26
CA LYS A 83 -8.73 -2.74 -15.27
C LYS A 83 -8.36 -3.14 -13.84
N MET A 84 -8.15 -4.43 -13.59
CA MET A 84 -7.73 -4.94 -12.27
C MET A 84 -6.37 -4.34 -11.87
N MET A 85 -5.42 -4.31 -12.80
CA MET A 85 -4.10 -3.72 -12.57
C MET A 85 -4.18 -2.22 -12.32
N LYS A 86 -5.01 -1.47 -13.04
CA LYS A 86 -5.25 -0.04 -12.77
C LYS A 86 -5.94 0.22 -11.43
N SER A 87 -6.68 -0.75 -10.89
CA SER A 87 -7.39 -0.61 -9.62
C SER A 87 -6.45 -0.65 -8.41
N LYS A 88 -5.27 -1.26 -8.53
CA LYS A 88 -4.30 -1.35 -7.42
C LYS A 88 -3.56 -0.02 -7.17
N ASP A 89 -3.57 0.86 -8.16
CA ASP A 89 -2.86 2.16 -8.16
C ASP A 89 -3.75 3.29 -7.61
N LYS A 90 -4.96 2.96 -7.14
CA LYS A 90 -5.89 3.86 -6.44
C LYS A 90 -5.74 3.70 -4.93
#